data_AF-A0A842RZC5-F1
#
_entry.id   AF-A0A842RZC5-F1
#
_cell.length_a   1.000
_cell.length_b   1.000
_cell.length_c   1.000
_cell.angle_alpha   90.00
_cell.angle_beta   90.00
_cell.angle_gamma   90.00
#
_symmetry.space_group_name_H-M   'P 1'
#
loop_
_entity.id
_entity.type
_entity.pdbx_description
1 polymer ?
#
loop_
_entity_poly.entity_id
_entity_poly.type
_entity_poly.pdbx_seq_one_letter_code
_entity_poly.pdbx_strand_id
1 'polypeptide(L)'
;MISETEFLTKVIERYTEVNEDPVEKELLKSHSIRELMEILPNVEDKEFLNEAMPILLSLFDDNCVDPFGRCSKDVENLSHTEKLQLNSLLKEIK
;
A
#
# COMPACT_ATOMS: atom_id res chain seq x y z
N MET A 1 -1.56 -20.17 -8.73
CA MET A 1 -2.24 -19.15 -7.92
C MET A 1 -1.22 -18.04 -7.77
N ILE A 2 -1.48 -16.83 -8.27
CA ILE A 2 -0.55 -15.71 -8.12
C ILE A 2 -0.61 -15.25 -6.67
N SER A 3 0.55 -15.03 -6.03
CA SER A 3 0.58 -14.47 -4.67
C SER A 3 0.31 -12.96 -4.69
N GLU A 4 -0.09 -12.39 -3.56
CA GLU A 4 -0.25 -10.94 -3.42
C GLU A 4 1.02 -10.18 -3.80
N THR A 5 2.15 -10.64 -3.28
CA THR A 5 3.46 -10.04 -3.53
C THR A 5 3.82 -10.09 -5.01
N GLU A 6 3.51 -11.20 -5.69
CA GLU A 6 3.77 -11.37 -7.12
C GLU A 6 2.88 -10.44 -7.96
N PHE A 7 1.61 -10.27 -7.59
CA PHE A 7 0.72 -9.29 -8.23
C PHE A 7 1.24 -7.86 -8.07
N LEU A 8 1.54 -7.43 -6.84
CA LEU A 8 2.00 -6.07 -6.57
C LEU A 8 3.36 -5.77 -7.22
N THR A 9 4.29 -6.73 -7.21
CA THR A 9 5.59 -6.60 -7.86
C THR A 9 5.41 -6.32 -9.36
N LYS A 10 4.57 -7.10 -10.04
CA LYS A 10 4.26 -6.93 -11.46
C LYS A 10 3.65 -5.56 -11.77
N VAL A 11 2.78 -5.04 -10.90
CA VAL A 11 2.19 -3.71 -11.07
C VAL A 11 3.25 -2.62 -10.90
N ILE A 12 4.12 -2.73 -9.90
CA ILE A 12 5.20 -1.77 -9.63
C ILE A 12 6.19 -1.73 -10.80
N GLU A 13 6.61 -2.89 -11.31
CA GLU A 13 7.50 -2.97 -12.47
C GLU A 13 6.91 -2.22 -13.68
N ARG A 14 5.64 -2.49 -14.01
CA ARG A 14 4.94 -1.78 -15.09
C ARG A 14 4.81 -0.29 -14.81
N TYR A 15 4.56 0.10 -13.57
CA TYR A 15 4.47 1.51 -13.19
C TYR A 15 5.78 2.25 -13.44
N THR A 16 6.92 1.63 -13.15
CA THR A 16 8.24 2.24 -13.40
C THR A 16 8.59 2.36 -14.89
N GLU A 17 7.94 1.59 -15.76
CA GLU A 17 8.13 1.65 -17.21
C GLU A 17 7.31 2.75 -17.90
N VAL A 18 6.23 3.22 -17.26
CA VAL A 18 5.37 4.28 -17.80
C VAL A 18 6.05 5.64 -17.61
N ASN A 19 6.28 6.36 -18.71
CA ASN A 19 7.13 7.55 -18.78
C ASN A 19 6.43 8.82 -18.27
N GLU A 20 5.90 8.77 -17.04
CA GLU A 20 5.10 9.81 -16.38
C GLU A 20 3.85 10.29 -17.14
N ASP A 21 3.50 9.65 -18.27
CA ASP A 21 2.31 10.00 -19.04
C ASP A 21 1.04 9.73 -18.20
N PRO A 22 0.23 10.76 -17.91
CA PRO A 22 -0.96 10.61 -17.07
C PRO A 22 -2.02 9.69 -17.67
N VAL A 23 -2.11 9.60 -19.00
CA VAL A 23 -3.06 8.71 -19.69
C VAL A 23 -2.61 7.26 -19.54
N GLU A 24 -1.32 6.97 -19.74
CA GLU A 24 -0.78 5.63 -19.56
C GLU A 24 -0.86 5.16 -18.09
N LYS A 25 -0.61 6.07 -17.13
CA LYS A 25 -0.78 5.79 -15.71
C LYS A 25 -2.22 5.41 -15.36
N GLU A 26 -3.21 6.16 -15.85
CA GLU A 26 -4.62 5.88 -15.57
C GLU A 26 -5.09 4.58 -16.25
N LEU A 27 -4.58 4.28 -17.45
CA LEU A 27 -4.81 3.00 -18.13
C LEU A 27 -4.21 1.83 -17.35
N LEU A 28 -2.97 1.97 -16.87
CA LEU A 28 -2.31 0.95 -16.06
C LEU A 28 -3.08 0.69 -14.75
N LYS A 29 -3.49 1.74 -14.05
CA LYS A 29 -4.33 1.65 -12.84
C LYS A 29 -5.62 0.88 -13.12
N SER A 30 -6.36 1.27 -14.16
CA SER A 30 -7.61 0.63 -14.55
C SER A 30 -7.42 -0.84 -14.91
N HIS A 31 -6.32 -1.17 -15.62
CA HIS A 31 -5.98 -2.54 -15.95
C HIS A 31 -5.65 -3.36 -14.70
N SER A 32 -4.81 -2.84 -13.80
CA SER A 32 -4.41 -3.53 -12.57
C SER A 32 -5.60 -3.76 -11.64
N ILE A 33 -6.54 -2.82 -11.53
CA ILE A 33 -7.79 -3.01 -10.76
C ILE A 33 -8.61 -4.16 -11.34
N ARG A 34 -8.74 -4.23 -12.67
CA ARG A 34 -9.46 -5.32 -13.34
C ARG A 34 -8.78 -6.65 -13.09
N GLU A 35 -7.46 -6.70 -13.27
CA GLU A 35 -6.65 -7.89 -13.06
C GLU A 35 -6.78 -8.39 -11.60
N LEU A 36 -6.82 -7.47 -10.62
CA LEU A 36 -7.09 -7.75 -9.20
C LEU A 36 -8.48 -8.37 -8.97
N MET A 37 -9.52 -7.85 -9.64
CA MET A 37 -10.89 -8.39 -9.53
C MET A 37 -11.03 -9.77 -10.19
N GLU A 38 -10.26 -10.04 -11.25
CA GLU A 38 -10.26 -11.33 -11.95
C GLU A 38 -9.56 -12.44 -11.16
N ILE A 39 -8.53 -12.09 -10.38
CA ILE A 39 -7.83 -13.06 -9.52
C ILE A 39 -8.58 -13.33 -8.22
N LEU A 40 -9.38 -12.39 -7.72
CA LEU A 40 -10.10 -12.50 -6.45
C LEU A 40 -10.89 -13.81 -6.25
N PRO A 41 -11.65 -14.34 -7.23
CA PRO A 41 -12.38 -15.60 -7.07
C PRO A 41 -11.48 -16.83 -6.86
N ASN A 42 -10.20 -16.71 -7.21
CA ASN A 42 -9.19 -17.77 -7.16
C ASN A 42 -8.21 -17.62 -5.98
N VAL A 43 -8.40 -16.60 -5.14
CA VAL A 43 -7.59 -16.37 -3.94
C VAL A 43 -8.33 -16.92 -2.73
N GLU A 44 -7.68 -17.78 -1.95
CA GLU A 44 -8.26 -18.36 -0.73
C GLU A 44 -8.42 -17.32 0.38
N ASP A 45 -7.56 -16.31 0.35
CA ASP A 45 -7.57 -15.19 1.29
C ASP A 45 -8.62 -14.14 0.92
N LYS A 46 -9.61 -13.99 1.80
CA LYS A 46 -10.70 -13.02 1.64
C LYS A 46 -10.28 -11.59 2.03
N GLU A 47 -9.17 -11.43 2.74
CA GLU A 47 -8.63 -10.15 3.16
C GLU A 47 -7.71 -9.54 2.08
N PHE A 48 -7.21 -10.37 1.16
CA PHE A 48 -6.37 -9.97 0.03
C PHE A 48 -6.87 -8.70 -0.70
N LEU A 49 -8.17 -8.60 -0.99
CA LEU A 49 -8.70 -7.42 -1.67
C LEU A 49 -8.60 -6.15 -0.80
N ASN A 50 -8.86 -6.30 0.50
CA ASN A 50 -8.86 -5.19 1.45
C ASN A 50 -7.44 -4.64 1.67
N GLU A 51 -6.42 -5.49 1.51
CA GLU A 51 -5.01 -5.10 1.65
C GLU A 51 -4.41 -4.61 0.33
N ALA A 52 -4.66 -5.32 -0.77
CA ALA A 52 -4.07 -4.99 -2.07
C ALA A 52 -4.65 -3.73 -2.70
N MET A 53 -5.95 -3.45 -2.53
CA MET A 53 -6.61 -2.31 -3.18
C MET A 53 -6.08 -0.95 -2.68
N PRO A 54 -5.94 -0.68 -1.36
CA PRO A 54 -5.33 0.56 -0.88
C PRO A 54 -3.90 0.78 -1.37
N ILE A 55 -3.08 -0.29 -1.38
CA ILE A 55 -1.69 -0.24 -1.86
C ILE A 55 -1.65 0.06 -3.36
N LEU A 56 -2.54 -0.58 -4.14
CA LEU A 56 -2.65 -0.32 -5.57
C LEU A 56 -3.04 1.12 -5.84
N LEU A 57 -4.05 1.64 -5.13
CA LEU A 57 -4.53 3.01 -5.33
C LEU A 57 -3.50 4.06 -4.91
N SER A 58 -2.74 3.83 -3.84
CA SER A 58 -1.72 4.77 -3.38
C SER A 58 -0.55 4.88 -4.36
N LEU A 59 -0.26 3.85 -5.16
CA LEU A 59 0.76 3.89 -6.22
C LEU A 59 0.47 4.96 -7.29
N PHE A 60 -0.81 5.26 -7.53
CA PHE A 60 -1.25 6.20 -8.57
C PHE A 60 -1.77 7.52 -7.99
N ASP A 61 -1.67 7.74 -6.68
CA ASP A 61 -1.96 9.03 -6.07
C ASP A 61 -0.68 9.87 -6.09
N ASP A 62 -0.77 11.10 -6.62
CA ASP A 62 0.35 12.05 -6.57
C ASP A 62 0.61 12.55 -5.13
N ASN A 63 -0.35 12.35 -4.23
CA ASN A 63 -0.17 12.54 -2.81
C ASN A 63 0.28 11.21 -2.20
N CYS A 64 1.43 11.17 -1.52
CA CYS A 64 1.79 10.06 -0.63
C CYS A 64 0.74 9.96 0.49
N VAL A 65 -0.35 9.24 0.25
CA VAL A 65 -1.35 8.96 1.27
C VAL A 65 -0.78 7.83 2.12
N ASP A 66 -0.36 8.15 3.35
CA ASP A 66 -0.03 7.13 4.33
C ASP A 66 -1.28 6.24 4.55
N PRO A 67 -1.29 5.00 4.05
CA PRO A 67 -2.46 4.13 4.17
C PRO A 67 -2.74 3.79 5.64
N PHE A 68 -1.75 3.95 6.52
CA PHE A 68 -1.87 3.80 7.96
C PHE A 68 -2.17 5.12 8.68
N GLY A 69 -2.34 6.24 7.97
CA GLY A 69 -2.57 7.55 8.58
C GLY A 69 -3.78 7.56 9.52
N ARG A 70 -4.82 6.78 9.20
CA ARG A 70 -6.01 6.59 10.07
C ARG A 70 -5.73 5.80 11.35
N CYS A 71 -4.73 4.92 11.32
CA CYS A 71 -4.29 4.10 12.45
C CYS A 71 -3.09 4.72 13.17
N SER A 72 -2.45 5.72 12.57
CA SER A 72 -1.36 6.47 13.16
C SER A 72 -1.90 7.36 14.27
N LYS A 73 -1.30 7.26 15.46
CA LYS A 73 -1.48 8.26 16.51
C LYS A 73 -0.32 9.25 16.39
N ASP A 74 -0.64 10.54 16.36
CA ASP A 74 0.37 11.57 16.56
C ASP A 74 1.12 11.29 17.87
N VAL A 75 2.44 11.42 17.85
CA VAL A 75 3.28 11.25 19.05
C VAL A 75 2.78 12.17 20.16
N GLU A 76 2.28 13.36 19.82
CA GLU A 76 1.76 14.27 20.84
C GLU A 76 0.53 13.74 21.58
N ASN A 77 -0.24 12.88 20.93
CA ASN A 77 -1.44 12.25 21.48
C ASN A 77 -1.15 10.95 22.26
N LEU A 78 0.11 10.52 22.34
CA LEU A 78 0.51 9.38 23.17
C LEU A 78 0.45 9.75 24.66
N SER A 79 0.02 8.78 25.48
CA SER A 79 0.14 8.88 26.93
C SER A 79 1.60 8.96 27.38
N HIS A 80 1.83 9.43 28.60
CA HIS A 80 3.20 9.53 29.15
C HIS A 80 3.95 8.19 29.11
N THR A 81 3.24 7.09 29.42
CA THR A 81 3.81 5.73 29.40
C THR A 81 4.17 5.28 27.99
N GLU A 82 3.32 5.53 27.00
CA GLU A 82 3.59 5.23 25.59
C GLU A 82 4.78 6.06 25.06
N LYS A 83 4.88 7.35 25.43
CA LYS A 83 6.03 8.21 25.08
C LYS A 83 7.34 7.68 25.67
N LEU A 84 7.32 7.16 26.90
CA LEU A 84 8.51 6.55 27.53
C LEU A 84 8.94 5.27 26.83
N GLN A 85 7.99 4.40 26.47
CA GLN A 85 8.27 3.16 25.72
C GLN A 85 8.83 3.47 24.34
N LEU A 86 8.22 4.41 23.60
CA LEU A 86 8.70 4.83 22.29
C LEU A 86 10.14 5.37 22.36
N ASN A 87 10.43 6.23 23.34
CA ASN A 87 11.79 6.75 23.55
C ASN A 87 12.80 5.67 23.93
N SER A 88 12.38 4.62 24.63
CA SER A 88 13.24 3.48 24.93
C SER A 88 13.61 2.73 23.66
N LEU A 89 12.61 2.40 22.82
CA LEU A 89 12.80 1.71 21.55
C LEU A 89 13.69 2.50 20.60
N LEU A 90 13.48 3.82 20.49
CA LEU A 90 14.28 4.68 19.61
C LEU A 90 15.74 4.84 20.06
N LYS A 91 16.03 4.64 21.36
CA LYS A 91 17.40 4.64 21.87
C LYS A 91 18.16 3.35 21.58
N GLU A 92 17.45 2.22 21.42
CA GLU A 92 18.06 0.92 21.08
C GLU A 92 18.48 0.84 19.60
N ILE A 93 17.93 1.70 18.75
CA ILE A 93 18.22 1.75 17.30
C ILE A 93 19.40 2.68 16.98
N LYS A 94 19.90 3.45 17.95
CA LYS A 94 21.09 4.32 17.81
C LYS A 94 22.38 3.59 18.17
#